data_AF-A0A7V9L0V9-F1
#
_entry.id   AF-A0A7V9L0V9-F1
#
_cell.length_a   1.000
_cell.length_b   1.000
_cell.length_c   1.000
_cell.angle_alpha   90.00
_cell.angle_beta   90.00
_cell.angle_gamma   90.00
#
_symmetry.space_group_name_H-M   'P 1'
#
loop_
_entity.id
_entity.type
_entity.pdbx_description
1 polymer ?
#
loop_
_entity_poly.entity_id
_entity_poly.type
_entity_poly.pdbx_seq_one_letter_code
_entity_poly.pdbx_strand_id
1 'polypeptide(L)'
;MTKPAATTRLMDALVGLREELAGLQLGLELPDAGAARHARQELVAQIDDYLLPRLRQMDAPVLMVVGGSTGAGKSTLVNSLVGTEVSEAGVLRPTTLAPVLVCHPSD
;
A
#
# COMPACT_ATOMS: atom_id res chain seq x y z
N MET A 1 -20.32 13.20 -14.64
CA MET A 1 -18.98 13.12 -15.29
C MET A 1 -18.14 14.37 -14.97
N THR A 2 -17.85 14.64 -13.69
CA THR A 2 -17.04 15.80 -13.21
C THR A 2 -15.68 15.40 -12.63
N LYS A 3 -15.26 14.13 -12.82
CA LYS A 3 -14.12 13.49 -12.14
C LYS A 3 -12.70 14.00 -12.51
N PRO A 4 -12.37 14.45 -13.74
CA PRO A 4 -10.96 14.67 -14.10
C PRO A 4 -10.31 15.89 -13.42
N ALA A 5 -11.03 17.01 -13.30
CA ALA A 5 -10.47 18.24 -12.70
C ALA A 5 -10.22 18.13 -11.19
N ALA A 6 -10.91 17.23 -10.48
CA ALA A 6 -10.66 16.96 -9.07
C ALA A 6 -9.41 16.07 -8.89
N THR A 7 -9.25 15.06 -9.73
CA THR A 7 -8.07 14.18 -9.72
C THR A 7 -6.80 14.93 -10.07
N THR A 8 -6.84 15.82 -11.08
CA THR A 8 -5.68 16.65 -11.44
C THR A 8 -5.25 17.54 -10.27
N ARG A 9 -6.19 18.27 -9.64
CA ARG A 9 -5.87 19.12 -8.48
C ARG A 9 -5.29 18.33 -7.30
N LEU A 10 -5.81 17.13 -7.04
CA LEU A 10 -5.27 16.27 -5.98
C LEU A 10 -3.85 15.79 -6.31
N MET A 11 -3.61 15.42 -7.56
CA MET A 11 -2.29 15.00 -8.02
C MET A 11 -1.27 16.15 -7.89
N ASP A 12 -1.63 17.35 -8.32
CA ASP A 12 -0.78 18.55 -8.18
C ASP A 12 -0.48 18.85 -6.70
N ALA A 13 -1.50 18.77 -5.84
CA ALA A 13 -1.33 18.97 -4.39
C ALA A 13 -0.39 17.94 -3.75
N LEU A 14 -0.46 16.67 -4.17
CA LEU A 14 0.43 15.62 -3.67
C LEU A 14 1.86 15.78 -4.17
N VAL A 15 2.05 16.22 -5.42
CA VAL A 15 3.39 16.56 -5.95
C VAL A 15 3.99 17.69 -5.13
N GLY A 16 3.24 18.78 -4.91
CA GLY A 16 3.70 19.91 -4.10
C GLY A 16 4.05 19.49 -2.67
N LEU A 17 3.16 18.74 -2.00
CA LEU A 17 3.43 18.22 -0.66
C LEU A 17 4.69 17.36 -0.60
N ARG A 18 4.90 16.49 -1.59
CA ARG A 18 6.08 15.65 -1.66
C ARG A 18 7.36 16.46 -1.81
N GLU A 19 7.35 17.51 -2.64
CA GLU A 19 8.49 18.41 -2.81
C GLU A 19 8.81 19.16 -1.52
N GLU A 20 7.80 19.68 -0.82
CA GLU A 20 7.96 20.35 0.48
C GLU A 20 8.54 19.39 1.54
N LEU A 21 8.01 18.17 1.64
CA LEU A 21 8.50 17.16 2.57
C LEU A 21 9.94 16.73 2.26
N ALA A 22 10.28 16.56 0.98
CA ALA A 22 11.64 16.21 0.58
C ALA A 22 12.65 17.33 0.87
N GLY A 23 12.22 18.60 0.73
CA GLY A 23 13.02 19.77 1.04
C GLY A 23 13.17 20.09 2.54
N LEU A 24 12.30 19.53 3.39
CA LEU A 24 12.28 19.82 4.82
C LEU A 24 13.59 19.39 5.51
N GLN A 25 14.37 20.36 5.99
CA GLN A 25 15.60 20.11 6.72
C GLN A 25 15.35 20.01 8.24
N LEU A 26 15.44 18.80 8.77
CA LEU A 26 15.33 18.53 10.21
C LEU A 26 16.72 18.46 10.84
N GLY A 27 17.43 19.60 10.83
CA GLY A 27 18.86 19.69 11.21
C GLY A 27 19.15 19.83 12.70
N LEU A 28 18.14 20.08 13.53
CA LEU A 28 18.32 20.17 14.99
C LEU A 28 18.35 18.77 15.61
N GLU A 29 19.38 18.47 16.38
CA GLU A 29 19.50 17.22 17.14
C GLU A 29 18.68 17.29 18.43
N LEU A 30 17.41 16.96 18.30
CA LEU A 30 16.46 16.78 19.40
C LEU A 30 16.24 15.27 19.65
N PRO A 31 15.76 14.86 20.83
CA PRO A 31 15.48 13.45 21.13
C PRO A 31 14.63 12.75 20.05
N ASP A 32 13.66 13.46 19.47
CA ASP A 32 12.74 12.91 18.45
C ASP A 32 13.19 13.16 17.00
N ALA A 33 14.38 13.73 16.78
CA ALA A 33 14.84 14.10 15.43
C ALA A 33 14.94 12.88 14.49
N GLY A 34 15.36 11.73 15.02
CA GLY A 34 15.40 10.47 14.27
C GLY A 34 14.00 10.02 13.81
N ALA A 35 13.02 10.06 14.71
CA ALA A 35 11.64 9.69 14.40
C ALA A 35 11.02 10.65 13.38
N ALA A 36 11.25 11.96 13.51
CA ALA A 36 10.75 12.95 12.57
C ALA A 36 11.36 12.78 11.16
N ARG A 37 12.67 12.50 11.07
CA ARG A 37 13.35 12.20 9.79
C ARG A 37 12.81 10.93 9.14
N HIS A 38 12.53 9.91 9.95
CA HIS A 38 11.94 8.66 9.49
C HIS A 38 10.51 8.86 8.96
N ALA A 39 9.66 9.55 9.72
CA ALA A 39 8.29 9.88 9.30
C ALA A 39 8.29 10.69 7.99
N ARG A 40 9.19 11.65 7.82
CA ARG A 40 9.37 12.39 6.57
C ARG A 40 9.71 11.45 5.41
N GLN A 41 10.64 10.51 5.61
CA GLN A 41 11.03 9.53 4.58
C GLN A 41 9.85 8.61 4.22
N GLU A 42 9.12 8.12 5.22
CA GLU A 42 7.96 7.25 5.04
C GLU A 42 6.84 7.96 4.26
N LEU A 43 6.54 9.22 4.60
CA LEU A 43 5.53 10.00 3.88
C LEU A 43 5.93 10.27 2.42
N VAL A 44 7.19 10.61 2.16
CA VAL A 44 7.69 10.79 0.78
C VAL A 44 7.56 9.48 -0.01
N ALA A 45 8.00 8.37 0.58
CA ALA A 45 7.88 7.05 -0.04
C ALA A 45 6.42 6.68 -0.32
N GLN A 46 5.51 6.91 0.63
CA GLN A 46 4.08 6.63 0.43
C GLN A 46 3.48 7.45 -0.72
N ILE A 47 3.87 8.72 -0.86
CA ILE A 47 3.39 9.55 -1.97
C ILE A 47 3.92 9.04 -3.31
N ASP A 48 5.23 8.74 -3.39
CA ASP A 48 5.89 8.32 -4.64
C ASP A 48 5.52 6.87 -5.06
N ASP A 49 5.46 5.93 -4.11
CA ASP A 49 5.33 4.50 -4.39
C ASP A 49 3.87 4.02 -4.45
N TYR A 50 2.96 4.75 -3.80
CA TYR A 50 1.56 4.33 -3.71
C TYR A 50 0.58 5.38 -4.24
N LEU A 51 0.57 6.59 -3.69
CA LEU A 51 -0.49 7.57 -3.98
C LEU A 51 -0.44 8.09 -5.41
N LEU A 52 0.72 8.59 -5.87
CA LEU A 52 0.86 9.11 -7.23
C LEU A 52 0.67 8.02 -8.30
N PRO A 53 1.27 6.82 -8.20
CA PRO A 53 1.01 5.73 -9.13
C PRO A 53 -0.48 5.36 -9.19
N ARG A 54 -1.15 5.27 -8.02
CA ARG A 54 -2.57 4.91 -7.96
C ARG A 54 -3.47 5.99 -8.58
N LEU A 55 -3.18 7.27 -8.40
CA LEU A 55 -3.96 8.35 -9.00
C LEU A 55 -3.75 8.46 -10.51
N ARG A 56 -2.57 8.12 -11.03
CA ARG A 56 -2.30 8.06 -12.47
C ARG A 56 -3.05 6.92 -13.17
N GLN A 57 -3.29 5.83 -12.45
CA GLN A 57 -3.97 4.65 -12.95
C GLN A 57 -5.15 4.28 -12.02
N MET A 58 -6.08 5.21 -11.81
CA MET A 58 -7.22 4.97 -10.91
C MET A 58 -8.07 3.77 -11.32
N ASP A 59 -8.13 3.48 -12.62
CA ASP A 59 -8.90 2.37 -13.18
C ASP A 59 -8.11 1.05 -13.20
N ALA A 60 -6.83 1.05 -12.77
CA ALA A 60 -6.09 -0.21 -12.62
C ALA A 60 -6.67 -1.03 -11.44
N PRO A 61 -6.66 -2.37 -11.53
CA PRO A 61 -7.08 -3.23 -10.43
C PRO A 61 -6.24 -2.98 -9.17
N VAL A 62 -6.82 -3.20 -7.99
CA VAL A 62 -6.09 -3.08 -6.71
C VAL A 62 -5.29 -4.36 -6.50
N LEU A 63 -3.96 -4.22 -6.41
CA LEU A 63 -3.08 -5.33 -6.04
C LEU A 63 -2.74 -5.24 -4.55
N MET A 64 -3.09 -6.28 -3.80
CA MET A 64 -2.76 -6.42 -2.37
C MET A 64 -1.86 -7.64 -2.17
N VAL A 65 -0.77 -7.48 -1.43
CA VAL A 65 0.11 -8.59 -1.04
C VAL A 65 -0.09 -8.91 0.45
N VAL A 66 -0.47 -10.15 0.76
CA VAL A 66 -0.61 -10.63 2.14
C VAL A 66 0.62 -11.45 2.53
N GLY A 67 1.57 -10.82 3.23
CA GLY A 67 2.79 -11.45 3.75
C GLY A 67 2.71 -11.79 5.24
N GLY A 68 3.57 -12.70 5.71
CA GLY A 68 3.65 -13.08 7.14
C GLY A 68 4.14 -14.50 7.39
N SER A 69 4.41 -14.87 8.65
CA SER A 69 4.93 -16.19 9.04
C SER A 69 3.94 -17.34 8.79
N THR A 70 4.44 -18.58 8.74
CA THR A 70 3.60 -19.77 8.55
C THR A 70 2.67 -19.98 9.74
N GLY A 71 1.37 -20.12 9.48
CA GLY A 71 0.34 -20.26 10.52
C GLY A 71 -0.14 -18.95 11.14
N ALA A 72 0.24 -17.79 10.60
CA ALA A 72 -0.31 -16.48 11.00
C ALA A 72 -1.76 -16.23 10.53
N GLY A 73 -2.42 -17.24 9.94
CA GLY A 73 -3.80 -17.12 9.46
C GLY A 73 -3.98 -16.42 8.12
N LYS A 74 -2.93 -16.26 7.31
CA LYS A 74 -3.00 -15.58 5.98
C LYS A 74 -4.08 -16.17 5.07
N SER A 75 -4.14 -17.50 4.94
CA SER A 75 -5.18 -18.16 4.13
C SER A 75 -6.58 -17.91 4.68
N THR A 76 -6.75 -17.95 6.00
CA THR A 76 -8.04 -17.64 6.65
C THR A 76 -8.49 -16.23 6.34
N LEU A 77 -7.61 -15.24 6.49
CA LEU A 77 -7.92 -13.83 6.21
C LEU A 77 -8.33 -13.64 4.74
N VAL A 78 -7.54 -14.19 3.81
CA VAL A 78 -7.82 -14.07 2.36
C VAL A 78 -9.15 -14.75 2.02
N ASN A 79 -9.40 -15.97 2.49
CA ASN A 79 -10.65 -16.68 2.24
C ASN A 79 -11.86 -15.96 2.83
N SER A 80 -11.73 -15.38 4.03
CA SER A 80 -12.79 -14.58 4.65
C SER A 80 -13.08 -13.30 3.86
N LEU A 81 -12.05 -12.66 3.30
CA LEU A 81 -12.22 -11.45 2.48
C LEU A 81 -12.86 -11.74 1.13
N VAL A 82 -12.47 -12.85 0.48
CA VAL A 82 -13.01 -13.27 -0.83
C VAL A 82 -14.39 -13.93 -0.68
N GLY A 83 -14.71 -14.49 0.49
CA GLY A 83 -15.95 -15.21 0.76
C GLY A 83 -15.97 -16.65 0.21
N THR A 84 -14.86 -17.12 -0.35
CA THR A 84 -14.67 -18.47 -0.86
C THR A 84 -13.27 -18.98 -0.52
N GLU A 85 -13.09 -20.29 -0.43
CA GLU A 85 -11.79 -20.90 -0.19
C GLU A 85 -10.93 -20.84 -1.45
N VAL A 86 -10.00 -19.89 -1.50
CA VAL A 86 -9.06 -19.66 -2.62
C VAL A 86 -7.62 -20.03 -2.26
N SER A 87 -7.34 -20.23 -0.97
CA SER A 87 -6.06 -20.74 -0.45
C SER A 87 -6.35 -21.74 0.67
N GLU A 88 -5.68 -22.89 0.67
CA GLU A 88 -5.88 -23.91 1.70
C GLU A 88 -5.58 -23.31 3.09
N ALA A 89 -6.56 -23.40 3.99
CA ALA A 89 -6.44 -22.96 5.38
C ALA A 89 -6.45 -24.20 6.28
N GLY A 90 -5.36 -24.45 7.02
CA GLY A 90 -5.21 -25.67 7.80
C GLY A 90 -4.27 -25.54 9.00
N VAL A 91 -4.41 -26.46 9.95
CA VAL A 91 -3.58 -26.52 11.18
C VAL A 91 -2.21 -27.15 10.90
N LEU A 92 -2.13 -28.03 9.89
CA LEU A 92 -0.89 -28.63 9.38
C LEU A 92 -0.13 -27.62 8.53
N ARG A 93 1.15 -27.42 8.82
CA ARG A 93 2.01 -26.41 8.18
C ARG A 93 3.10 -27.10 7.34
N PRO A 94 3.45 -26.57 6.15
CA PRO A 94 2.97 -25.32 5.53
C PRO A 94 1.68 -25.51 4.70
N THR A 95 0.74 -24.56 4.80
CA THR A 95 -0.55 -24.57 4.07
C THR A 95 -0.51 -23.87 2.70
N THR A 96 0.57 -23.14 2.40
CA THR A 96 0.75 -22.43 1.13
C THR A 96 2.20 -22.60 0.70
N LEU A 97 2.44 -23.48 -0.28
CA LEU A 97 3.77 -23.85 -0.76
C LEU A 97 4.21 -23.05 -2.00
N ALA A 98 3.30 -22.30 -2.63
CA ALA A 98 3.55 -21.43 -3.78
C ALA A 98 2.74 -20.13 -3.66
N PRO A 99 3.18 -19.01 -4.29
CA PRO A 99 2.41 -17.78 -4.33
C PRO A 99 1.02 -18.02 -4.95
N VAL A 100 -0.04 -17.59 -4.24
CA VAL A 100 -1.43 -17.65 -4.74
C VAL A 100 -1.82 -16.26 -5.21
N LEU A 101 -2.21 -16.14 -6.48
CA LEU A 101 -2.80 -14.93 -7.05
C LEU A 101 -4.31 -15.12 -7.16
N VAL A 102 -5.08 -14.17 -6.63
CA VAL A 102 -6.54 -14.15 -6.71
C VAL A 102 -6.92 -12.87 -7.46
N CYS A 103 -7.68 -13.01 -8.55
CA CYS A 103 -8.18 -11.91 -9.37
C CYS A 103 -9.68 -12.06 -9.58
N HIS A 104 -10.40 -10.95 -9.73
CA HIS A 104 -11.81 -10.99 -10.10
C HIS A 104 -11.94 -11.46 -11.57
N PRO A 105 -12.89 -12.33 -11.92
CA PRO A 105 -12.99 -12.91 -13.27
C PRO A 105 -13.32 -11.91 -14.38
N SER A 106 -13.75 -10.69 -14.02
CA SER A 106 -14.02 -9.59 -14.96
C SER A 106 -12.89 -8.55 -15.04
N ASP A 107 -11.80 -8.73 -14.28
CA ASP A 107 -10.62 -7.86 -14.32
C ASP A 107 -9.69 -8.23 -15.50
#